data_AF-A0A9P7E249-F1
#
_entry.id   AF-A0A9P7E249-F1
#
_cell.length_a   1.000
_cell.length_b   1.000
_cell.length_c   1.000
_cell.angle_alpha   90.00
_cell.angle_beta   90.00
_cell.angle_gamma   90.00
#
_symmetry.space_group_name_H-M   'P 1'
#
loop_
_entity.id
_entity.type
_entity.pdbx_description
1 polymer ?
#
loop_
_entity_poly.entity_id
_entity_poly.type
_entity_poly.pdbx_seq_one_letter_code
_entity_poly.pdbx_strand_id
1 'polypeptide(L)'
;MSSYLRNLKLWPPSHIMIVNGLRAAWIIVVLWHEVYTFDHVLHDCQWPDIYQPDAPNARIARVLVVADPQIVDHRSYPMRNSLMKALGQFIIDLNLRRSWHSTINRVQPHAVVFLGDLMDNGRATMSNSEYNAYAARFFNIFKLKDLSMPTFFLPGNHDLGLGEDVSFSLEARMRYTSHFGPWNHKTTIGNHTVLFIDAVALVEEDVVRADRGYSYDNWPAVAGGSVDFVKRFAAHEHASPVVLFTHIPLARPLDAGCGPLRERGTIRQGHGLGYQNTLSNEASQFLLRLLGPSLILSGDDHDYCEYSHPLPFPSASGSTAAREITVKSFSMAMGIRRPGFQLLSLISTVPASETLTQLPNSPPSLLDTPCFLPDQLGIYLNVYLPFILFSVLSLLALNVYRTLPGGNKQAQRQPEFSLRPSHSFCRTSNDELYRRSLEQSVTEDTDEDPMLLLPVTKSTEPAPSSKLRGRSSSSSNSWAFYLLGRRRRISLSLPCSMANRGVHEVGLLRGFLSDVADVAWPPLLVFCIAAWCTTHVMPW
;
A
#
# COMPACT_ATOMS: atom_id res chain seq x y z
N MET A 1 55.71 -4.62 23.05
CA MET A 1 54.57 -4.35 22.14
C MET A 1 53.20 -4.54 22.83
N SER A 2 52.98 -4.03 24.06
CA SER A 2 51.69 -4.22 24.77
C SER A 2 51.30 -3.02 25.66
N SER A 3 51.70 -1.80 25.28
CA SER A 3 51.36 -0.57 26.03
C SER A 3 50.72 0.53 25.19
N TYR A 4 50.61 0.37 23.87
CA TYR A 4 50.10 1.43 22.98
C TYR A 4 48.60 1.33 22.61
N LEU A 5 47.89 0.28 23.06
CA LEU A 5 46.48 0.06 22.70
C LEU A 5 45.47 0.41 23.81
N ARG A 6 45.86 1.16 24.84
CA ARG A 6 45.01 1.36 26.05
C ARG A 6 44.40 2.75 26.25
N ASN A 7 44.45 3.65 25.27
CA ASN A 7 43.88 5.01 25.44
C ASN A 7 43.23 5.59 24.17
N LEU A 8 42.43 4.80 23.45
CA LEU A 8 41.35 5.38 22.64
C LEU A 8 40.15 5.59 23.57
N LYS A 9 40.17 6.67 24.36
CA LYS A 9 38.93 7.23 24.90
C LYS A 9 38.14 7.77 23.71
N LEU A 10 37.32 6.93 23.07
CA LEU A 10 36.27 7.41 22.19
C LEU A 10 35.33 8.25 23.06
N TRP A 11 35.42 9.57 22.91
CA TRP A 11 34.44 10.46 23.53
C TRP A 11 33.08 10.11 22.94
N PRO A 12 32.01 10.03 23.76
CA PRO A 12 30.68 9.80 23.23
C PRO A 12 30.40 10.88 22.17
N PRO A 13 29.84 10.50 21.01
CA PRO A 13 29.43 11.45 19.98
C PRO A 13 28.74 12.66 20.59
N SER A 14 29.07 13.86 20.12
CA SER A 14 28.29 15.03 20.50
C SER A 14 26.83 14.78 20.11
N HIS A 15 25.88 15.22 20.94
CA HIS A 15 24.45 15.01 20.65
C HIS A 15 24.05 15.51 19.27
N ILE A 16 24.62 16.63 18.84
CA ILE A 16 24.42 17.20 17.51
C ILE A 16 24.82 16.18 16.43
N MET A 17 25.92 15.44 16.63
CA MET A 17 26.37 14.41 15.70
C MET A 17 25.40 13.22 15.64
N ILE A 18 24.84 12.79 16.78
CA ILE A 18 23.86 11.69 16.80
C ILE A 18 22.55 12.11 16.11
N VAL A 19 22.00 13.27 16.47
CA VAL A 19 20.76 13.77 15.89
C VAL A 19 20.90 13.99 14.38
N ASN A 20 21.98 14.64 13.93
CA ASN A 20 22.22 14.85 12.51
C ASN A 20 22.56 13.55 11.78
N GLY A 21 23.27 12.62 12.43
CA GLY A 21 23.57 11.30 11.88
C GLY A 21 22.31 10.47 11.65
N LEU A 22 21.41 10.40 12.64
CA LEU A 22 20.11 9.75 12.51
C LEU A 22 19.26 10.41 11.43
N ARG A 23 19.23 11.75 11.38
CA ARG A 23 18.53 12.51 10.33
C ARG A 23 19.02 12.15 8.94
N ALA A 24 20.34 12.17 8.71
CA ALA A 24 20.93 11.83 7.42
C ALA A 24 20.65 10.36 7.05
N ALA A 25 20.79 9.45 8.01
CA ALA A 25 20.50 8.03 7.80
C ALA A 25 19.03 7.79 7.44
N TRP A 26 18.09 8.48 8.09
CA TRP A 26 16.66 8.41 7.74
C TRP A 26 16.37 8.93 6.34
N ILE A 27 16.97 10.05 5.93
CA ILE A 27 16.84 10.57 4.57
C ILE A 27 17.31 9.53 3.55
N ILE A 28 18.46 8.90 3.79
CA ILE A 28 19.00 7.85 2.91
C ILE A 28 18.07 6.63 2.88
N VAL A 29 17.59 6.16 4.03
CA VAL A 29 16.68 5.01 4.11
C VAL A 29 15.39 5.26 3.32
N VAL A 30 14.79 6.45 3.47
CA VAL A 30 13.58 6.84 2.74
C VAL A 30 13.85 6.95 1.24
N LEU A 31 14.91 7.65 0.82
CA LEU A 31 15.24 7.75 -0.62
C LEU A 31 15.52 6.37 -1.24
N TRP A 32 16.20 5.49 -0.50
CA TRP A 32 16.47 4.15 -0.97
C TRP A 32 15.19 3.35 -1.13
N HIS A 33 14.37 3.24 -0.09
CA HIS A 33 13.24 2.31 -0.07
C HIS A 33 11.96 2.84 -0.71
N GLU A 34 11.77 4.16 -0.77
CA GLU A 34 10.55 4.78 -1.30
C GLU A 34 10.71 5.27 -2.74
N VAL A 35 11.94 5.35 -3.24
CA VAL A 35 12.25 5.79 -4.61
C VAL A 35 13.10 4.74 -5.33
N TYR A 36 14.34 4.53 -4.91
CA TYR A 36 15.30 3.73 -5.67
C TYR A 36 14.94 2.24 -5.79
N THR A 37 14.41 1.62 -4.72
CA THR A 37 14.14 0.17 -4.69
C THR A 37 13.20 -0.30 -5.80
N PHE A 38 12.20 0.50 -6.19
CA PHE A 38 11.24 0.12 -7.23
C PHE A 38 11.92 0.00 -8.60
N ASP A 39 12.77 0.97 -8.96
CA ASP A 39 13.51 0.95 -10.21
C ASP A 39 14.65 -0.10 -10.18
N HIS A 40 15.31 -0.26 -9.03
CA HIS A 40 16.39 -1.23 -8.86
C HIS A 40 15.91 -2.67 -9.02
N VAL A 41 14.80 -3.04 -8.38
CA VAL A 41 14.24 -4.40 -8.48
C VAL A 41 13.80 -4.72 -9.92
N LEU A 42 13.32 -3.72 -10.65
CA LEU A 42 12.91 -3.87 -12.05
C LEU A 42 14.08 -3.74 -13.05
N HIS A 43 15.31 -3.47 -12.60
CA HIS A 43 16.46 -3.31 -13.49
C HIS A 43 16.66 -4.55 -14.39
N ASP A 44 16.46 -5.75 -13.84
CA ASP A 44 16.67 -7.00 -14.57
C ASP A 44 15.40 -7.51 -15.28
N CYS A 45 14.27 -6.80 -15.16
CA CYS A 45 13.03 -7.13 -15.87
C CYS A 45 13.18 -6.80 -17.36
N GLN A 46 13.37 -7.82 -18.19
CA GLN A 46 13.55 -7.66 -19.64
C GLN A 46 12.45 -8.35 -20.41
N TRP A 47 12.12 -7.81 -21.59
CA TRP A 47 11.21 -8.49 -22.50
C TRP A 47 11.82 -9.82 -22.97
N PRO A 48 11.02 -10.88 -23.07
CA PRO A 48 11.54 -12.21 -23.40
C PRO A 48 11.97 -12.33 -24.87
N ASP A 49 11.61 -11.36 -25.72
CA ASP A 49 12.02 -11.30 -27.12
C ASP A 49 13.43 -10.74 -27.35
N ILE A 50 14.17 -10.33 -26.31
CA ILE A 50 15.48 -9.66 -26.45
C ILE A 50 16.53 -10.48 -27.23
N TYR A 51 16.42 -11.82 -27.20
CA TYR A 51 17.34 -12.72 -27.92
C TYR A 51 16.78 -13.20 -29.26
N GLN A 52 15.61 -12.73 -29.68
CA GLN A 52 15.11 -13.08 -31.00
C GLN A 52 15.91 -12.33 -32.07
N PRO A 53 16.35 -13.02 -33.14
CA PRO A 53 17.05 -12.36 -34.22
C PRO A 53 16.11 -11.34 -34.89
N ASP A 54 16.63 -10.16 -35.20
CA ASP A 54 15.95 -9.12 -35.97
C ASP A 54 15.67 -9.61 -37.39
N ALA A 55 14.64 -10.43 -37.55
CA ALA A 55 14.15 -10.81 -38.86
C ALA A 55 13.45 -9.59 -39.47
N PRO A 56 13.80 -9.14 -40.69
CA PRO A 56 13.26 -7.92 -41.29
C PRO A 56 11.74 -7.92 -41.45
N ASN A 57 11.13 -9.11 -41.42
CA ASN A 57 9.69 -9.32 -41.57
C ASN A 57 8.97 -9.61 -40.24
N ALA A 58 9.69 -9.69 -39.12
CA ALA A 58 9.08 -9.93 -37.81
C ALA A 58 8.49 -8.65 -37.22
N ARG A 59 7.30 -8.78 -36.64
CA ARG A 59 6.60 -7.74 -35.88
C ARG A 59 6.32 -8.29 -34.48
N ILE A 60 6.72 -7.52 -33.47
CA ILE A 60 6.60 -7.90 -32.06
C ILE A 60 5.61 -6.96 -31.37
N ALA A 61 4.54 -7.52 -30.81
CA ALA A 61 3.65 -6.80 -29.91
C ALA A 61 3.99 -7.19 -28.46
N ARG A 62 4.35 -6.19 -27.66
CA ARG A 62 4.74 -6.32 -26.26
C ARG A 62 3.57 -5.94 -25.37
N VAL A 63 3.03 -6.90 -24.63
CA VAL A 63 1.84 -6.76 -23.79
C VAL A 63 2.25 -6.90 -22.33
N LEU A 64 1.88 -5.92 -21.52
CA LEU A 64 1.98 -6.00 -20.07
C LEU A 64 0.68 -6.59 -19.51
N VAL A 65 0.79 -7.65 -18.72
CA VAL A 65 -0.35 -8.33 -18.10
C VAL A 65 -0.28 -8.17 -16.59
N VAL A 66 -1.34 -7.59 -16.02
CA VAL A 66 -1.47 -7.23 -14.61
C VAL A 66 -2.65 -8.00 -14.03
N ALA A 67 -2.48 -8.69 -12.91
CA ALA A 67 -3.56 -9.39 -12.21
C ALA A 67 -3.79 -8.79 -10.83
N ASP A 68 -5.04 -8.85 -10.37
CA ASP A 68 -5.49 -8.52 -9.00
C ASP A 68 -4.85 -7.24 -8.43
N PRO A 69 -4.92 -6.09 -9.13
CA PRO A 69 -4.47 -4.83 -8.54
C PRO A 69 -5.31 -4.45 -7.31
N GLN A 70 -6.57 -4.90 -7.28
CA GLN A 70 -7.48 -4.94 -6.14
C GLN A 70 -7.34 -3.74 -5.23
N ILE A 71 -7.60 -2.55 -5.79
CA ILE A 71 -7.54 -1.32 -5.01
C ILE A 71 -8.54 -1.43 -3.86
N VAL A 72 -8.11 -1.12 -2.63
CA VAL A 72 -8.92 -1.29 -1.42
C VAL A 72 -9.81 -0.07 -1.16
N ASP A 73 -10.95 -0.23 -0.49
CA ASP A 73 -11.84 0.86 -0.09
C ASP A 73 -12.13 0.85 1.43
N HIS A 74 -13.09 1.67 1.87
CA HIS A 74 -13.48 1.76 3.27
C HIS A 74 -14.20 0.51 3.81
N ARG A 75 -14.65 -0.39 2.93
CA ARG A 75 -15.25 -1.69 3.30
C ARG A 75 -14.18 -2.76 3.49
N SER A 76 -13.04 -2.63 2.83
CA SER A 76 -11.89 -3.53 3.01
C SER A 76 -11.48 -3.61 4.49
N TYR A 77 -11.20 -4.84 4.95
CA TYR A 77 -10.80 -5.16 6.34
C TYR A 77 -11.76 -4.57 7.41
N PRO A 78 -13.01 -5.05 7.51
CA PRO A 78 -14.07 -4.43 8.30
C PRO A 78 -13.77 -4.32 9.80
N MET A 79 -12.87 -5.16 10.32
CA MET A 79 -12.45 -5.15 11.73
C MET A 79 -11.53 -3.97 12.10
N ARG A 80 -11.05 -3.19 11.13
CA ARG A 80 -10.22 -2.01 11.38
C ARG A 80 -11.07 -0.76 11.61
N ASN A 81 -10.62 0.12 12.50
CA ASN A 81 -11.24 1.44 12.65
C ASN A 81 -11.02 2.32 11.40
N SER A 82 -11.82 3.38 11.25
CA SER A 82 -11.81 4.23 10.04
C SER A 82 -10.46 4.88 9.75
N LEU A 83 -9.70 5.25 10.78
CA LEU A 83 -8.36 5.83 10.61
C LEU A 83 -7.39 4.80 10.03
N MET A 84 -7.39 3.57 10.55
CA MET A 84 -6.53 2.50 10.05
C MET A 84 -6.92 2.05 8.64
N LYS A 85 -8.21 2.11 8.29
CA LYS A 85 -8.68 1.87 6.93
C LYS A 85 -8.18 2.95 5.97
N ALA A 86 -8.35 4.23 6.32
CA ALA A 86 -7.89 5.35 5.51
C ALA A 86 -6.36 5.33 5.32
N LEU A 87 -5.61 5.07 6.40
CA LEU A 87 -4.15 4.93 6.33
C LEU A 87 -3.73 3.73 5.48
N GLY A 88 -4.40 2.59 5.65
CA GLY A 88 -4.16 1.39 4.83
C GLY A 88 -4.38 1.65 3.35
N GLN A 89 -5.52 2.26 2.99
CA GLN A 89 -5.81 2.67 1.61
C GLN A 89 -4.75 3.63 1.07
N PHE A 90 -4.36 4.65 1.84
CA PHE A 90 -3.31 5.60 1.42
C PHE A 90 -1.98 4.91 1.12
N ILE A 91 -1.53 4.00 2.00
CA ILE A 91 -0.26 3.27 1.84
C ILE A 91 -0.32 2.34 0.61
N ILE A 92 -1.43 1.61 0.44
CA ILE A 92 -1.61 0.68 -0.68
C ILE A 92 -1.69 1.45 -2.00
N ASP A 93 -2.48 2.52 -2.07
CA ASP A 93 -2.59 3.35 -3.28
C ASP A 93 -1.24 3.98 -3.64
N LEU A 94 -0.43 4.38 -2.66
CA LEU A 94 0.92 4.91 -2.89
C LEU A 94 1.88 3.84 -3.42
N ASN A 95 1.83 2.63 -2.86
CA ASN A 95 2.61 1.50 -3.35
C ASN A 95 2.23 1.15 -4.80
N LEU A 96 0.93 1.05 -5.11
CA LEU A 96 0.45 0.77 -6.46
C LEU A 96 0.91 1.84 -7.47
N ARG A 97 0.84 3.13 -7.11
CA ARG A 97 1.32 4.22 -7.98
C ARG A 97 2.81 4.11 -8.28
N ARG A 98 3.63 3.80 -7.28
CA ARG A 98 5.08 3.63 -7.46
C ARG A 98 5.41 2.39 -8.30
N SER A 99 4.81 1.26 -7.96
CA SER A 99 4.94 0.02 -8.74
C SER A 99 4.57 0.25 -10.20
N TRP A 100 3.44 0.92 -10.45
CA TRP A 100 2.99 1.24 -11.80
C TRP A 100 3.93 2.19 -12.54
N HIS A 101 4.31 3.30 -11.89
CA HIS A 101 5.21 4.29 -12.47
C HIS A 101 6.55 3.65 -12.90
N SER A 102 7.20 2.92 -12.00
CA SER A 102 8.45 2.23 -12.30
C SER A 102 8.28 1.13 -13.35
N THR A 103 7.15 0.40 -13.33
CA THR A 103 6.85 -0.63 -14.35
C THR A 103 6.75 -0.01 -15.74
N ILE A 104 5.90 1.01 -15.93
CA ILE A 104 5.68 1.63 -17.24
C ILE A 104 6.95 2.30 -17.77
N ASN A 105 7.69 3.00 -16.92
CA ASN A 105 8.98 3.60 -17.30
C ASN A 105 10.01 2.55 -17.74
N ARG A 106 10.03 1.40 -17.06
CA ARG A 106 11.04 0.35 -17.31
C ARG A 106 10.71 -0.51 -18.52
N VAL A 107 9.44 -0.88 -18.70
CA VAL A 107 9.05 -1.88 -19.70
C VAL A 107 8.47 -1.27 -20.97
N GLN A 108 7.87 -0.08 -20.91
CA GLN A 108 7.27 0.63 -22.05
C GLN A 108 6.46 -0.31 -22.99
N PRO A 109 5.34 -0.87 -22.50
CA PRO A 109 4.56 -1.83 -23.28
C PRO A 109 3.89 -1.19 -24.51
N HIS A 110 3.43 -2.02 -25.45
CA HIS A 110 2.56 -1.58 -26.56
C HIS A 110 1.07 -1.70 -26.20
N ALA A 111 0.71 -2.57 -25.25
CA ALA A 111 -0.65 -2.75 -24.76
C ALA A 111 -0.63 -3.23 -23.30
N VAL A 112 -1.75 -3.04 -22.60
CA VAL A 112 -1.93 -3.51 -21.21
C VAL A 112 -3.18 -4.38 -21.11
N VAL A 113 -3.09 -5.45 -20.33
CA VAL A 113 -4.21 -6.32 -19.98
C VAL A 113 -4.33 -6.40 -18.46
N PHE A 114 -5.51 -6.13 -17.91
CA PHE A 114 -5.85 -6.37 -16.51
C PHE A 114 -6.72 -7.62 -16.36
N LEU A 115 -6.33 -8.56 -15.48
CA LEU A 115 -6.95 -9.87 -15.29
C LEU A 115 -7.84 -9.95 -14.06
N GLY A 116 -8.86 -9.10 -14.00
CA GLY A 116 -9.86 -9.14 -12.93
C GLY A 116 -9.38 -8.57 -11.62
N ASP A 117 -10.33 -8.55 -10.69
CA ASP A 117 -10.23 -7.96 -9.36
C ASP A 117 -9.58 -6.59 -9.39
N LEU A 118 -10.16 -5.72 -10.22
CA LEU A 118 -9.70 -4.35 -10.38
C LEU A 118 -9.90 -3.58 -9.07
N MET A 119 -11.03 -3.82 -8.42
CA MET A 119 -11.47 -3.19 -7.17
C MET A 119 -11.88 -4.25 -6.16
N ASP A 120 -11.43 -4.12 -4.90
CA ASP A 120 -11.70 -5.11 -3.84
C ASP A 120 -13.19 -5.29 -3.52
N ASN A 121 -14.01 -4.27 -3.78
CA ASN A 121 -15.44 -4.28 -3.50
C ASN A 121 -16.25 -3.72 -4.68
N GLY A 122 -15.79 -3.93 -5.92
CA GLY A 122 -16.52 -3.49 -7.12
C GLY A 122 -17.95 -4.06 -7.18
N ARG A 123 -18.11 -5.29 -6.69
CA ARG A 123 -19.39 -5.99 -6.55
C ARG A 123 -20.34 -5.42 -5.49
N ALA A 124 -19.86 -4.60 -4.55
CA ALA A 124 -20.64 -4.24 -3.37
C ALA A 124 -21.80 -3.28 -3.69
N THR A 125 -22.88 -3.39 -2.93
CA THR A 125 -23.99 -2.44 -2.96
C THR A 125 -23.51 -1.04 -2.53
N MET A 126 -23.57 -0.09 -3.48
CA MET A 126 -23.15 1.29 -3.28
C MET A 126 -23.90 2.24 -4.21
N SER A 127 -23.85 3.53 -3.93
CA SER A 127 -24.42 4.54 -4.82
C SER A 127 -23.60 4.66 -6.12
N ASN A 128 -24.24 5.08 -7.21
CA ASN A 128 -23.54 5.29 -8.48
C ASN A 128 -22.43 6.34 -8.38
N SER A 129 -22.61 7.40 -7.58
CA SER A 129 -21.56 8.41 -7.35
C SER A 129 -20.35 7.82 -6.64
N GLU A 130 -20.57 6.94 -5.66
CA GLU A 130 -19.50 6.23 -4.96
C GLU A 130 -18.73 5.30 -5.90
N TYR A 131 -19.44 4.50 -6.70
CA TYR A 131 -18.80 3.61 -7.69
C TYR A 131 -17.99 4.42 -8.72
N ASN A 132 -18.55 5.51 -9.24
CA ASN A 132 -17.86 6.37 -10.21
C ASN A 132 -16.58 6.97 -9.61
N ALA A 133 -16.61 7.40 -8.34
CA ALA A 133 -15.42 7.88 -7.64
C ALA A 133 -14.39 6.76 -7.41
N TYR A 134 -14.85 5.54 -7.14
CA TYR A 134 -14.00 4.36 -6.96
C TYR A 134 -13.30 3.98 -8.26
N ALA A 135 -14.04 3.87 -9.36
CA ALA A 135 -13.48 3.64 -10.69
C ALA A 135 -12.54 4.78 -11.13
N ALA A 136 -12.90 6.04 -10.87
CA ALA A 136 -12.01 7.17 -11.14
C ALA A 136 -10.69 7.09 -10.37
N ARG A 137 -10.73 6.60 -9.11
CA ARG A 137 -9.51 6.34 -8.32
C ARG A 137 -8.64 5.27 -8.96
N PHE A 138 -9.23 4.17 -9.44
CA PHE A 138 -8.50 3.13 -10.19
C PHE A 138 -7.76 3.73 -11.39
N PHE A 139 -8.48 4.44 -12.28
CA PHE A 139 -7.88 5.05 -13.46
C PHE A 139 -6.80 6.10 -13.11
N ASN A 140 -6.94 6.79 -11.98
CA ASN A 140 -5.95 7.75 -11.50
C ASN A 140 -4.69 7.08 -10.94
N ILE A 141 -4.82 5.98 -10.19
CA ILE A 141 -3.66 5.22 -9.66
C ILE A 141 -2.77 4.75 -10.80
N PHE A 142 -3.39 4.21 -11.86
CA PHE A 142 -2.69 3.67 -13.03
C PHE A 142 -2.49 4.69 -14.16
N LYS A 143 -2.84 5.97 -13.97
CA LYS A 143 -2.74 7.05 -14.98
C LYS A 143 -3.16 6.64 -16.40
N LEU A 144 -4.16 5.77 -16.54
CA LEU A 144 -4.45 5.11 -17.82
C LEU A 144 -4.98 6.09 -18.88
N LYS A 145 -5.54 7.22 -18.45
CA LYS A 145 -6.01 8.29 -19.35
C LYS A 145 -4.87 9.05 -20.03
N ASP A 146 -3.69 9.03 -19.42
CA ASP A 146 -2.50 9.73 -19.93
C ASP A 146 -1.71 8.85 -20.92
N LEU A 147 -2.04 7.55 -20.97
CA LEU A 147 -1.37 6.58 -21.83
C LEU A 147 -2.12 6.46 -23.16
N SER A 148 -1.37 6.56 -24.27
CA SER A 148 -1.91 6.39 -25.63
C SER A 148 -2.07 4.92 -26.05
N MET A 149 -1.82 3.98 -25.14
CA MET A 149 -1.78 2.55 -25.43
C MET A 149 -3.13 1.86 -25.18
N PRO A 150 -3.51 0.88 -26.01
CA PRO A 150 -4.72 0.08 -25.79
C PRO A 150 -4.62 -0.68 -24.47
N THR A 151 -5.69 -0.59 -23.68
CA THR A 151 -5.84 -1.28 -22.39
C THR A 151 -7.10 -2.13 -22.42
N PHE A 152 -6.97 -3.40 -22.03
CA PHE A 152 -8.07 -4.37 -21.96
C PHE A 152 -8.30 -4.80 -20.52
N PHE A 153 -9.56 -5.02 -20.15
CA PHE A 153 -9.96 -5.42 -18.80
C PHE A 153 -10.80 -6.68 -18.87
N LEU A 154 -10.49 -7.62 -17.99
CA LEU A 154 -11.33 -8.77 -17.67
C LEU A 154 -11.92 -8.57 -16.27
N PRO A 155 -13.19 -8.90 -16.02
CA PRO A 155 -13.75 -8.86 -14.68
C PRO A 155 -13.29 -10.04 -13.83
N GLY A 156 -13.13 -9.80 -12.53
CA GLY A 156 -12.98 -10.86 -11.52
C GLY A 156 -14.18 -11.00 -10.59
N ASN A 157 -14.08 -11.92 -9.63
CA ASN A 157 -15.15 -12.16 -8.66
C ASN A 157 -15.34 -10.94 -7.74
N HIS A 158 -14.31 -10.17 -7.39
CA HIS A 158 -14.45 -8.93 -6.62
C HIS A 158 -15.11 -7.78 -7.39
N ASP A 159 -15.11 -7.84 -8.72
CA ASP A 159 -15.76 -6.85 -9.58
C ASP A 159 -17.25 -7.13 -9.77
N LEU A 160 -17.63 -8.40 -10.02
CA LEU A 160 -19.00 -8.77 -10.39
C LEU A 160 -19.80 -9.48 -9.30
N GLY A 161 -19.13 -10.13 -8.35
CA GLY A 161 -19.74 -11.05 -7.39
C GLY A 161 -19.85 -12.46 -7.97
N LEU A 162 -19.62 -13.47 -7.13
CA LEU A 162 -19.77 -14.88 -7.49
C LEU A 162 -20.79 -15.53 -6.55
N GLY A 163 -21.93 -15.95 -7.11
CA GLY A 163 -23.07 -16.46 -6.34
C GLY A 163 -23.93 -15.33 -5.76
N GLU A 164 -24.91 -15.71 -4.94
CA GLU A 164 -25.89 -14.78 -4.38
C GLU A 164 -25.51 -14.36 -2.95
N ASP A 165 -25.31 -13.05 -2.75
CA ASP A 165 -25.16 -12.45 -1.42
C ASP A 165 -25.87 -11.09 -1.37
N VAL A 166 -26.45 -10.77 -0.21
CA VAL A 166 -27.19 -9.51 0.00
C VAL A 166 -26.31 -8.26 -0.10
N SER A 167 -24.99 -8.40 0.07
CA SER A 167 -24.03 -7.32 -0.08
C SER A 167 -23.62 -7.08 -1.53
N PHE A 168 -23.94 -8.00 -2.45
CA PHE A 168 -23.63 -7.85 -3.87
C PHE A 168 -24.70 -7.03 -4.59
N SER A 169 -24.26 -6.06 -5.38
CA SER A 169 -25.12 -5.14 -6.12
C SER A 169 -25.67 -5.83 -7.36
N LEU A 170 -26.98 -5.77 -7.57
CA LEU A 170 -27.61 -6.23 -8.81
C LEU A 170 -27.12 -5.45 -10.04
N GLU A 171 -26.60 -4.25 -9.83
CA GLU A 171 -26.04 -3.38 -10.86
C GLU A 171 -24.54 -3.60 -11.13
N ALA A 172 -23.85 -4.51 -10.40
CA ALA A 172 -22.39 -4.68 -10.49
C ALA A 172 -21.92 -4.87 -11.94
N ARG A 173 -22.57 -5.78 -12.68
CA ARG A 173 -22.33 -6.02 -14.11
C ARG A 173 -22.47 -4.76 -14.97
N MET A 174 -23.55 -3.98 -14.79
CA MET A 174 -23.79 -2.74 -15.55
C MET A 174 -22.75 -1.66 -15.21
N ARG A 175 -22.41 -1.51 -13.93
CA ARG A 175 -21.40 -0.54 -13.48
C ARG A 175 -20.01 -0.90 -13.99
N TYR A 176 -19.66 -2.19 -13.98
CA TYR A 176 -18.42 -2.69 -14.57
C TYR A 176 -18.37 -2.36 -16.07
N THR A 177 -19.40 -2.76 -16.84
CA THR A 177 -19.42 -2.57 -18.29
C THR A 177 -19.27 -1.10 -18.70
N SER A 178 -19.93 -0.19 -17.97
CA SER A 178 -19.88 1.25 -18.28
C SER A 178 -18.51 1.89 -18.06
N HIS A 179 -17.60 1.26 -17.31
CA HIS A 179 -16.28 1.80 -16.99
C HIS A 179 -15.13 1.00 -17.62
N PHE A 180 -15.22 -0.33 -17.61
CA PHE A 180 -14.13 -1.24 -17.97
C PHE A 180 -14.40 -2.04 -19.26
N GLY A 181 -15.63 -2.01 -19.78
CA GLY A 181 -15.98 -2.64 -21.06
C GLY A 181 -16.55 -4.05 -20.93
N PRO A 182 -16.53 -4.84 -22.03
CA PRO A 182 -17.25 -6.11 -22.12
C PRO A 182 -16.61 -7.23 -21.29
N TRP A 183 -17.45 -8.12 -20.74
CA TRP A 183 -17.00 -9.25 -19.89
C TRP A 183 -16.36 -10.37 -20.71
N ASN A 184 -17.04 -10.79 -21.78
CA ASN A 184 -16.52 -11.72 -22.79
C ASN A 184 -16.20 -10.94 -24.06
N HIS A 185 -14.97 -11.04 -24.58
CA HIS A 185 -14.64 -10.40 -25.86
C HIS A 185 -13.44 -11.03 -26.56
N LYS A 186 -13.40 -10.83 -27.88
CA LYS A 186 -12.28 -11.18 -28.77
C LYS A 186 -11.59 -9.90 -29.22
N THR A 187 -10.27 -9.91 -29.27
CA THR A 187 -9.47 -8.88 -29.94
C THR A 187 -8.29 -9.51 -30.67
N THR A 188 -7.56 -8.71 -31.43
CA THR A 188 -6.33 -9.11 -32.09
C THR A 188 -5.19 -8.22 -31.62
N ILE A 189 -4.11 -8.82 -31.11
CA ILE A 189 -2.89 -8.11 -30.70
C ILE A 189 -1.71 -8.76 -31.41
N GLY A 190 -0.94 -7.97 -32.17
CA GLY A 190 0.22 -8.50 -32.91
C GLY A 190 -0.12 -9.68 -33.83
N ASN A 191 -1.27 -9.63 -34.51
CA ASN A 191 -1.82 -10.70 -35.36
C ASN A 191 -2.15 -12.04 -34.65
N HIS A 192 -2.22 -12.03 -33.31
CA HIS A 192 -2.67 -13.17 -32.51
C HIS A 192 -4.12 -12.96 -32.09
N THR A 193 -4.89 -14.05 -32.06
CA THR A 193 -6.26 -14.00 -31.53
C THR A 193 -6.20 -14.05 -30.01
N VAL A 194 -6.75 -13.02 -29.37
CA VAL A 194 -6.80 -12.90 -27.92
C VAL A 194 -8.25 -12.99 -27.46
N LEU A 195 -8.52 -13.91 -26.54
CA LEU A 195 -9.85 -14.12 -25.97
C LEU A 195 -9.87 -13.81 -24.48
N PHE A 196 -10.91 -13.08 -24.08
CA PHE A 196 -11.21 -12.75 -22.70
C PHE A 196 -12.51 -13.46 -22.32
N ILE A 197 -12.45 -14.34 -21.32
CA ILE A 197 -13.60 -15.11 -20.85
C ILE A 197 -13.97 -14.67 -19.45
N ASP A 198 -15.22 -14.22 -19.29
CA ASP A 198 -15.85 -13.98 -18.00
C ASP A 198 -16.01 -15.31 -17.27
N ALA A 199 -15.03 -15.59 -16.40
CA ALA A 199 -14.96 -16.80 -15.62
C ALA A 199 -16.05 -16.86 -14.54
N VAL A 200 -16.47 -15.70 -14.04
CA VAL A 200 -17.51 -15.61 -13.00
C VAL A 200 -18.84 -16.10 -13.57
N ALA A 201 -19.25 -15.55 -14.72
CA ALA A 201 -20.46 -16.00 -15.40
C ALA A 201 -20.36 -17.45 -15.87
N LEU A 202 -19.16 -17.92 -16.26
CA LEU A 202 -18.93 -19.31 -16.64
C LEU A 202 -19.17 -20.25 -15.46
N VAL A 203 -18.67 -19.93 -14.26
CA VAL A 203 -18.87 -20.73 -13.04
C VAL A 203 -20.34 -20.78 -12.66
N GLU A 204 -21.04 -19.65 -12.67
CA GLU A 204 -22.48 -19.60 -12.34
C GLU A 204 -23.31 -20.43 -13.32
N GLU A 205 -23.04 -20.32 -14.63
CA GLU A 205 -23.71 -21.11 -15.64
C GLU A 205 -23.37 -22.61 -15.51
N ASP A 206 -22.13 -22.93 -15.13
CA ASP A 206 -21.67 -24.32 -14.95
C ASP A 206 -22.41 -25.03 -13.81
N VAL A 207 -22.65 -24.35 -12.69
CA VAL A 207 -23.43 -24.89 -11.57
C VAL A 207 -24.84 -25.25 -12.03
N VAL A 208 -25.53 -24.33 -12.72
CA VAL A 208 -26.90 -24.57 -13.21
C VAL A 208 -26.93 -25.70 -14.25
N ARG A 209 -25.92 -25.76 -15.14
CA ARG A 209 -25.76 -26.83 -16.13
C ARG A 209 -25.61 -28.19 -15.44
N ALA A 210 -24.71 -28.28 -14.46
CA ALA A 210 -24.39 -29.50 -13.75
C ALA A 210 -25.59 -30.00 -12.92
N ASP A 211 -26.28 -29.11 -12.21
CA ASP A 211 -27.48 -29.44 -11.42
C ASP A 211 -28.61 -30.04 -12.26
N ARG A 212 -28.67 -29.65 -13.54
CA ARG A 212 -29.65 -30.17 -14.50
C ARG A 212 -29.17 -31.42 -15.24
N GLY A 213 -27.98 -31.93 -14.95
CA GLY A 213 -27.41 -33.14 -15.56
C GLY A 213 -27.03 -32.98 -17.03
N TYR A 214 -26.83 -31.75 -17.52
CA TYR A 214 -26.40 -31.51 -18.90
C TYR A 214 -24.88 -31.61 -19.01
N SER A 215 -24.38 -32.10 -20.14
CA SER A 215 -23.00 -31.86 -20.58
C SER A 215 -22.89 -30.48 -21.25
N TYR A 216 -21.68 -29.97 -21.46
CA TYR A 216 -21.53 -28.74 -22.24
C TYR A 216 -22.01 -28.86 -23.68
N ASP A 217 -21.94 -30.04 -24.30
CA ASP A 217 -22.32 -30.23 -25.70
C ASP A 217 -23.84 -30.06 -25.91
N ASN A 218 -24.64 -30.61 -25.00
CA ASN A 218 -26.10 -30.53 -25.05
C ASN A 218 -26.71 -29.41 -24.21
N TRP A 219 -25.90 -28.61 -23.50
CA TRP A 219 -26.38 -27.47 -22.71
C TRP A 219 -26.91 -26.35 -23.62
N PRO A 220 -28.19 -25.93 -23.49
CA PRO A 220 -28.72 -24.74 -24.15
C PRO A 220 -28.15 -23.50 -23.47
N ALA A 221 -27.01 -23.05 -23.97
CA ALA A 221 -26.24 -21.96 -23.39
C ALA A 221 -27.07 -20.68 -23.21
N VAL A 222 -26.82 -19.96 -22.12
CA VAL A 222 -27.48 -18.69 -21.83
C VAL A 222 -27.08 -17.69 -22.92
N ALA A 223 -28.06 -17.10 -23.61
CA ALA A 223 -27.79 -16.17 -24.70
C ALA A 223 -26.97 -14.97 -24.22
N GLY A 224 -25.82 -14.72 -24.84
CA GLY A 224 -24.87 -13.68 -24.43
C GLY A 224 -24.00 -14.04 -23.22
N GLY A 225 -24.16 -15.24 -22.65
CA GLY A 225 -23.32 -15.77 -21.57
C GLY A 225 -21.98 -16.31 -22.06
N SER A 226 -21.13 -16.71 -21.12
CA SER A 226 -19.77 -17.19 -21.41
C SER A 226 -19.76 -18.48 -22.24
N VAL A 227 -20.68 -19.42 -21.97
CA VAL A 227 -20.74 -20.68 -22.73
C VAL A 227 -21.17 -20.44 -24.18
N ASP A 228 -22.17 -19.58 -24.38
CA ASP A 228 -22.67 -19.19 -25.70
C ASP A 228 -21.60 -18.45 -26.50
N PHE A 229 -20.85 -17.52 -25.86
CA PHE A 229 -19.71 -16.86 -26.47
C PHE A 229 -18.65 -17.84 -26.97
N VAL A 230 -18.22 -18.79 -26.13
CA VAL A 230 -17.21 -19.80 -26.47
C VAL A 230 -17.69 -20.69 -27.62
N LYS A 231 -18.94 -21.18 -27.55
CA LYS A 231 -19.53 -22.02 -28.62
C LYS A 231 -19.59 -21.27 -29.96
N ARG A 232 -20.03 -20.01 -29.96
CA ARG A 232 -20.09 -19.19 -31.18
C ARG A 232 -18.71 -18.90 -31.74
N PHE A 233 -17.73 -18.63 -30.88
CA PHE A 233 -16.35 -18.47 -31.32
C PHE A 233 -15.90 -19.78 -32.00
N ALA A 234 -15.97 -20.92 -31.32
CA ALA A 234 -15.50 -22.20 -31.84
C ALA A 234 -16.22 -22.67 -33.13
N ALA A 235 -17.45 -22.20 -33.38
CA ALA A 235 -18.19 -22.52 -34.61
C ALA A 235 -17.63 -21.87 -35.88
N HIS A 236 -16.76 -20.87 -35.76
CA HIS A 236 -16.12 -20.20 -36.90
C HIS A 236 -14.65 -20.65 -37.03
N GLU A 237 -14.10 -20.70 -38.25
CA GLU A 237 -12.67 -20.94 -38.44
C GLU A 237 -11.83 -19.73 -37.96
N HIS A 238 -10.75 -19.99 -37.22
CA HIS A 238 -9.79 -18.96 -36.81
C HIS A 238 -8.38 -19.39 -37.21
N ALA A 239 -7.67 -18.51 -37.92
CA ALA A 239 -6.37 -18.81 -38.53
C ALA A 239 -5.16 -18.64 -37.59
N SER A 240 -5.33 -18.11 -36.38
CA SER A 240 -4.22 -17.75 -35.48
C SER A 240 -4.26 -18.53 -34.16
N PRO A 241 -3.11 -18.81 -33.52
CA PRO A 241 -3.07 -19.36 -32.17
C PRO A 241 -3.86 -18.47 -31.20
N VAL A 242 -4.65 -19.10 -30.34
CA VAL A 242 -5.49 -18.43 -29.34
C VAL A 242 -4.70 -18.23 -28.06
N VAL A 243 -4.63 -16.99 -27.59
CA VAL A 243 -4.19 -16.65 -26.23
C VAL A 243 -5.43 -16.43 -25.39
N LEU A 244 -5.60 -17.26 -24.36
CA LEU A 244 -6.76 -17.22 -23.47
C LEU A 244 -6.44 -16.45 -22.20
N PHE A 245 -7.23 -15.41 -21.94
CA PHE A 245 -7.26 -14.70 -20.68
C PHE A 245 -8.53 -15.06 -19.91
N THR A 246 -8.35 -15.44 -18.66
CA THR A 246 -9.42 -15.76 -17.72
C THR A 246 -9.03 -15.21 -16.35
N HIS A 247 -9.99 -14.98 -15.45
CA HIS A 247 -9.64 -14.54 -14.09
C HIS A 247 -9.43 -15.77 -13.20
N ILE A 248 -10.42 -16.66 -13.13
CA ILE A 248 -10.34 -17.90 -12.34
C ILE A 248 -9.49 -18.94 -13.09
N PRO A 249 -8.44 -19.51 -12.47
CA PRO A 249 -7.57 -20.51 -13.10
C PRO A 249 -8.31 -21.77 -13.54
N LEU A 250 -7.78 -22.49 -14.53
CA LEU A 250 -8.34 -23.78 -14.94
C LEU A 250 -8.09 -24.87 -13.89
N ALA A 251 -8.98 -25.87 -13.90
CA ALA A 251 -8.92 -27.04 -13.05
C ALA A 251 -7.60 -27.81 -13.26
N ARG A 252 -7.02 -28.24 -12.15
CA ARG A 252 -5.80 -29.04 -12.10
C ARG A 252 -5.87 -30.05 -10.96
N PRO A 253 -5.05 -31.12 -10.97
CA PRO A 253 -4.94 -32.04 -9.85
C PRO A 253 -4.58 -31.31 -8.55
N LEU A 254 -5.09 -31.77 -7.40
CA LEU A 254 -4.95 -31.10 -6.10
C LEU A 254 -3.48 -30.87 -5.67
N ASP A 255 -2.59 -31.80 -6.04
CA ASP A 255 -1.16 -31.76 -5.72
C ASP A 255 -0.29 -31.28 -6.89
N ALA A 256 -0.90 -30.70 -7.93
CA ALA A 256 -0.17 -30.13 -9.04
C ALA A 256 0.76 -29.01 -8.56
N GLY A 257 2.05 -29.15 -8.85
CA GLY A 257 3.05 -28.12 -8.54
C GLY A 257 2.83 -26.86 -9.38
N CYS A 258 3.28 -25.72 -8.84
CA CYS A 258 3.14 -24.40 -9.44
C CYS A 258 4.44 -23.80 -10.00
N GLY A 259 5.45 -24.65 -10.17
CA GLY A 259 6.80 -24.21 -10.50
C GLY A 259 7.53 -23.53 -9.33
N PRO A 260 8.81 -23.15 -9.53
CA PRO A 260 9.69 -22.66 -8.47
C PRO A 260 9.46 -21.19 -8.08
N LEU A 261 8.69 -20.44 -8.87
CA LEU A 261 8.48 -19.00 -8.68
C LEU A 261 7.32 -18.67 -7.73
N ARG A 262 6.53 -19.67 -7.35
CA ARG A 262 5.49 -19.56 -6.33
C ARG A 262 6.12 -19.34 -4.96
N GLU A 263 5.54 -18.46 -4.14
CA GLU A 263 6.02 -18.26 -2.78
C GLU A 263 5.58 -19.39 -1.84
N ARG A 264 4.35 -19.89 -1.96
CA ARG A 264 3.78 -20.86 -0.99
C ARG A 264 2.78 -21.86 -1.59
N GLY A 265 2.98 -23.14 -1.30
CA GLY A 265 1.95 -24.18 -1.50
C GLY A 265 1.61 -24.46 -2.95
N THR A 266 0.36 -24.86 -3.21
CA THR A 266 -0.23 -25.12 -4.53
C THR A 266 -1.62 -24.48 -4.60
N ILE A 267 -2.22 -24.40 -5.80
CA ILE A 267 -3.63 -24.01 -5.94
C ILE A 267 -4.49 -25.24 -5.68
N ARG A 268 -5.25 -25.22 -4.58
CA ARG A 268 -6.18 -26.29 -4.22
C ARG A 268 -7.58 -25.93 -4.66
N GLN A 269 -8.29 -26.89 -5.24
CA GLN A 269 -9.72 -26.72 -5.53
C GLN A 269 -10.47 -26.36 -4.25
N GLY A 270 -11.36 -25.39 -4.35
CA GLY A 270 -12.15 -24.88 -3.24
C GLY A 270 -13.10 -23.81 -3.75
N HIS A 271 -14.27 -23.74 -3.14
CA HIS A 271 -15.26 -22.72 -3.43
C HIS A 271 -15.98 -22.33 -2.14
N GLY A 272 -16.58 -21.16 -2.15
CA GLY A 272 -17.42 -20.66 -1.08
C GLY A 272 -18.16 -19.41 -1.53
N LEU A 273 -18.73 -18.70 -0.58
CA LEU A 273 -19.43 -17.46 -0.87
C LEU A 273 -18.46 -16.43 -1.48
N GLY A 274 -18.72 -16.01 -2.72
CA GLY A 274 -17.95 -14.97 -3.40
C GLY A 274 -16.59 -15.40 -3.97
N TYR A 275 -16.22 -16.69 -3.94
CA TYR A 275 -14.95 -17.15 -4.50
C TYR A 275 -14.97 -18.62 -4.97
N GLN A 276 -14.13 -18.92 -5.96
CA GLN A 276 -13.83 -20.28 -6.41
C GLN A 276 -12.40 -20.32 -6.98
N ASN A 277 -11.52 -21.12 -6.39
CA ASN A 277 -10.07 -21.07 -6.65
C ASN A 277 -9.67 -21.59 -8.05
N THR A 278 -10.49 -22.45 -8.65
CA THR A 278 -10.29 -22.96 -10.01
C THR A 278 -11.64 -23.27 -10.66
N LEU A 279 -11.74 -23.19 -11.98
CA LEU A 279 -12.87 -23.73 -12.75
C LEU A 279 -13.10 -25.21 -12.45
N SER A 280 -14.29 -25.73 -12.76
CA SER A 280 -14.55 -27.17 -12.71
C SER A 280 -13.74 -27.91 -13.77
N ASN A 281 -13.55 -29.22 -13.59
CA ASN A 281 -12.85 -30.04 -14.58
C ASN A 281 -13.60 -30.02 -15.92
N GLU A 282 -14.92 -30.09 -15.89
CA GLU A 282 -15.78 -30.06 -17.08
C GLU A 282 -15.71 -28.70 -17.79
N ALA A 283 -15.73 -27.59 -17.05
CA ALA A 283 -15.59 -26.24 -17.62
C ALA A 283 -14.20 -26.04 -18.25
N SER A 284 -13.15 -26.53 -17.59
CA SER A 284 -11.79 -26.45 -18.10
C SER A 284 -11.63 -27.26 -19.38
N GLN A 285 -12.14 -28.49 -19.41
CA GLN A 285 -12.13 -29.34 -20.61
C GLN A 285 -12.99 -28.75 -21.74
N PHE A 286 -14.12 -28.10 -21.42
CA PHE A 286 -14.92 -27.37 -22.39
C PHE A 286 -14.12 -26.27 -23.08
N LEU A 287 -13.39 -25.44 -22.32
CA LEU A 287 -12.53 -24.39 -22.88
C LEU A 287 -11.36 -24.97 -23.68
N LEU A 288 -10.62 -25.93 -23.10
CA LEU A 288 -9.45 -26.54 -23.75
C LEU A 288 -9.81 -27.21 -25.09
N ARG A 289 -10.92 -27.96 -25.12
CA ARG A 289 -11.39 -28.68 -26.31
C ARG A 289 -11.86 -27.76 -27.43
N LEU A 290 -12.61 -26.70 -27.09
CA LEU A 290 -13.20 -25.82 -28.11
C LEU A 290 -12.26 -24.71 -28.57
N LEU A 291 -11.33 -24.27 -27.71
CA LEU A 291 -10.44 -23.14 -28.02
C LEU A 291 -9.04 -23.57 -28.43
N GLY A 292 -8.57 -24.76 -28.00
CA GLY A 292 -7.21 -25.24 -28.27
C GLY A 292 -6.11 -24.19 -28.00
N PRO A 293 -6.10 -23.51 -26.83
CA PRO A 293 -5.26 -22.35 -26.59
C PRO A 293 -3.77 -22.70 -26.62
N SER A 294 -2.95 -21.77 -27.10
CA SER A 294 -1.48 -21.89 -27.08
C SER A 294 -0.87 -21.41 -25.77
N LEU A 295 -1.50 -20.43 -25.13
CA LEU A 295 -1.15 -19.93 -23.79
C LEU A 295 -2.44 -19.53 -23.06
N ILE A 296 -2.46 -19.78 -21.76
CA ILE A 296 -3.51 -19.36 -20.84
C ILE A 296 -2.88 -18.46 -19.77
N LEU A 297 -3.49 -17.31 -19.50
CA LEU A 297 -3.08 -16.37 -18.46
C LEU A 297 -4.27 -16.13 -17.52
N SER A 298 -4.08 -16.44 -16.23
CA SER A 298 -5.11 -16.34 -15.18
C SER A 298 -4.71 -15.41 -14.03
N GLY A 299 -5.66 -15.03 -13.17
CA GLY A 299 -5.44 -14.27 -11.92
C GLY A 299 -5.97 -15.04 -10.69
N ASP A 300 -6.67 -14.35 -9.78
CA ASP A 300 -7.47 -14.85 -8.62
C ASP A 300 -6.65 -15.50 -7.48
N ASP A 301 -5.68 -16.38 -7.75
CA ASP A 301 -4.91 -17.05 -6.69
C ASP A 301 -3.84 -16.13 -6.03
N HIS A 302 -3.61 -14.95 -6.61
CA HIS A 302 -2.67 -13.92 -6.20
C HIS A 302 -1.17 -14.30 -6.23
N ASP A 303 -0.80 -15.58 -6.19
CA ASP A 303 0.59 -16.04 -6.28
C ASP A 303 0.87 -16.67 -7.65
N TYR A 304 2.14 -16.68 -8.06
CA TYR A 304 2.53 -17.27 -9.32
C TYR A 304 2.22 -18.76 -9.33
N CYS A 305 1.68 -19.27 -10.43
CA CYS A 305 1.56 -20.70 -10.65
C CYS A 305 1.67 -21.04 -12.12
N GLU A 306 2.59 -21.93 -12.46
CA GLU A 306 2.72 -22.48 -13.81
C GLU A 306 2.23 -23.94 -13.83
N TYR A 307 1.34 -24.25 -14.78
CA TYR A 307 0.83 -25.59 -15.00
C TYR A 307 0.60 -25.85 -16.49
N SER A 308 0.77 -27.10 -16.94
CA SER A 308 0.54 -27.50 -18.33
C SER A 308 -0.67 -28.41 -18.44
N HIS A 309 -1.69 -27.96 -19.16
CA HIS A 309 -2.93 -28.70 -19.39
C HIS A 309 -2.79 -29.61 -20.61
N PRO A 310 -3.10 -30.90 -20.50
CA PRO A 310 -3.17 -31.76 -21.68
C PRO A 310 -4.33 -31.29 -22.58
N LEU A 311 -4.05 -31.12 -23.87
CA LEU A 311 -5.06 -30.78 -24.85
C LEU A 311 -5.69 -32.06 -25.42
N PRO A 312 -7.03 -32.14 -25.56
CA PRO A 312 -7.69 -33.29 -26.18
C PRO A 312 -7.29 -33.50 -27.64
N PHE A 313 -6.97 -32.40 -28.34
CA PHE A 313 -6.49 -32.39 -29.72
C PHE A 313 -5.29 -31.45 -29.82
N PRO A 314 -4.32 -31.71 -30.71
CA PRO A 314 -3.21 -30.78 -30.93
C PRO A 314 -3.71 -29.38 -31.27
N SER A 315 -3.08 -28.35 -30.70
CA SER A 315 -3.37 -26.95 -31.04
C SER A 315 -3.06 -26.67 -32.51
N ALA A 316 -3.47 -25.50 -33.01
CA ALA A 316 -3.10 -25.04 -34.35
C ALA A 316 -1.57 -24.97 -34.57
N SER A 317 -0.78 -24.88 -33.49
CA SER A 317 0.68 -24.91 -33.51
C SER A 317 1.27 -26.32 -33.33
N GLY A 318 0.44 -27.37 -33.29
CA GLY A 318 0.86 -28.76 -33.09
C GLY A 318 1.20 -29.13 -31.65
N SER A 319 0.94 -28.27 -30.66
CA SER A 319 1.20 -28.58 -29.26
C SER A 319 0.14 -29.52 -28.69
N THR A 320 0.55 -30.51 -27.92
CA THR A 320 -0.35 -31.44 -27.22
C THR A 320 -0.74 -30.95 -25.82
N ALA A 321 -0.23 -29.79 -25.39
CA ALA A 321 -0.54 -29.19 -24.11
C ALA A 321 -0.61 -27.66 -24.20
N ALA A 322 -1.43 -27.06 -23.36
CA ALA A 322 -1.56 -25.61 -23.19
C ALA A 322 -0.94 -25.21 -21.85
N ARG A 323 0.03 -24.29 -21.89
CA ARG A 323 0.65 -23.75 -20.69
C ARG A 323 -0.27 -22.70 -20.07
N GLU A 324 -0.57 -22.82 -18.80
CA GLU A 324 -1.26 -21.83 -17.99
C GLU A 324 -0.30 -21.17 -17.01
N ILE A 325 -0.34 -19.84 -16.97
CA ILE A 325 0.35 -19.03 -15.98
C ILE A 325 -0.71 -18.26 -15.21
N THR A 326 -0.82 -18.58 -13.93
CA THR A 326 -1.54 -17.75 -12.97
C THR A 326 -0.61 -16.62 -12.56
N VAL A 327 -0.96 -15.41 -12.99
CA VAL A 327 -0.18 -14.19 -12.84
C VAL A 327 -0.26 -13.73 -11.40
N LYS A 328 0.90 -13.36 -10.85
CA LYS A 328 1.00 -12.86 -9.48
C LYS A 328 0.25 -11.53 -9.34
N SER A 329 -0.43 -11.33 -8.21
CA SER A 329 -1.11 -10.07 -7.91
C SER A 329 -0.13 -8.91 -7.97
N PHE A 330 -0.57 -7.80 -8.56
CA PHE A 330 0.17 -6.54 -8.60
C PHE A 330 0.14 -5.80 -7.26
N SER A 331 -0.79 -6.17 -6.38
CA SER A 331 -1.02 -5.51 -5.09
C SER A 331 -0.24 -6.18 -3.97
N MET A 332 0.41 -5.36 -3.14
CA MET A 332 1.03 -5.84 -1.89
C MET A 332 0.02 -6.30 -0.82
N ALA A 333 -1.28 -6.08 -1.03
CA ALA A 333 -2.32 -6.37 -0.05
C ALA A 333 -2.88 -7.80 -0.12
N MET A 334 -2.43 -8.61 -1.09
CA MET A 334 -3.03 -9.90 -1.45
C MET A 334 -2.31 -11.13 -0.87
N GLY A 335 -1.65 -10.96 0.29
CA GLY A 335 -1.08 -12.07 1.05
C GLY A 335 0.27 -12.62 0.53
N ILE A 336 0.82 -12.00 -0.51
CA ILE A 336 2.12 -12.30 -1.11
C ILE A 336 3.20 -11.32 -0.65
N ARG A 337 4.48 -11.73 -0.68
CA ARG A 337 5.62 -10.89 -0.29
C ARG A 337 6.08 -10.01 -1.43
N ARG A 338 6.23 -10.54 -2.65
CA ARG A 338 6.75 -9.78 -3.80
C ARG A 338 5.71 -9.71 -4.91
N PRO A 339 4.84 -8.69 -4.97
CA PRO A 339 3.88 -8.53 -6.06
C PRO A 339 4.50 -8.64 -7.44
N GLY A 340 3.73 -8.82 -8.50
CA GLY A 340 4.31 -9.02 -9.83
C GLY A 340 3.38 -8.72 -10.99
N PHE A 341 3.89 -8.97 -12.18
CA PHE A 341 3.19 -8.87 -13.46
C PHE A 341 3.85 -9.81 -14.47
N GLN A 342 3.18 -10.06 -15.60
CA GLN A 342 3.71 -10.88 -16.69
C GLN A 342 3.98 -10.01 -17.92
N LEU A 343 5.14 -10.20 -18.54
CA LEU A 343 5.46 -9.65 -19.85
C LEU A 343 5.15 -10.70 -20.91
N LEU A 344 4.42 -10.32 -21.95
CA LEU A 344 4.04 -11.19 -23.06
C LEU A 344 4.49 -10.56 -24.40
N SER A 345 5.33 -11.27 -25.15
CA SER A 345 5.77 -10.89 -26.48
C SER A 345 5.13 -11.79 -27.53
N LEU A 346 4.35 -11.16 -28.42
CA LEU A 346 3.63 -11.81 -29.51
C LEU A 346 4.36 -11.50 -30.81
N ILE A 347 4.92 -12.52 -31.45
CA ILE A 347 5.76 -12.40 -32.64
C ILE A 347 5.00 -12.92 -33.86
N SER A 348 4.84 -12.05 -34.85
CA SER A 348 4.21 -12.37 -36.13
C SER A 348 5.14 -12.05 -37.28
N THR A 349 5.07 -12.81 -38.37
CA THR A 349 5.81 -12.53 -39.61
C THR A 349 4.88 -11.91 -40.63
N VAL A 350 5.23 -10.73 -41.16
CA VAL A 350 4.53 -10.12 -42.29
C VAL A 350 5.22 -10.58 -43.58
N PRO A 351 4.54 -11.27 -44.50
CA PRO A 351 5.14 -11.66 -45.77
C PRO A 351 5.58 -10.42 -46.54
N ALA A 352 6.80 -10.43 -47.09
CA ALA A 352 7.15 -9.50 -48.16
C ALA A 352 6.24 -9.79 -49.36
N SER A 353 5.69 -8.73 -49.96
CA SER A 353 4.76 -8.82 -51.09
C SER A 353 5.31 -9.75 -52.19
N GLU A 354 4.41 -10.52 -52.82
CA GLU A 354 4.63 -11.49 -53.90
C GLU A 354 5.06 -12.91 -53.48
N THR A 355 4.19 -13.68 -52.80
CA THR A 355 3.88 -15.07 -53.19
C THR A 355 2.78 -15.68 -52.30
N LEU A 356 1.70 -16.11 -52.95
CA LEU A 356 0.59 -16.86 -52.38
C LEU A 356 1.01 -18.31 -52.12
N THR A 357 1.68 -18.60 -50.99
CA THR A 357 1.71 -19.92 -50.33
C THR A 357 2.46 -19.78 -49.01
N GLN A 358 1.74 -19.83 -47.88
CA GLN A 358 2.33 -19.70 -46.54
C GLN A 358 2.58 -21.08 -45.94
N LEU A 359 3.85 -21.37 -45.61
CA LEU A 359 4.22 -22.38 -44.60
C LEU A 359 4.60 -21.63 -43.32
N PRO A 360 4.11 -22.04 -42.13
CA PRO A 360 4.51 -21.46 -40.87
C PRO A 360 5.95 -21.90 -40.54
N ASN A 361 6.94 -21.06 -40.84
CA ASN A 361 8.28 -21.25 -40.33
C ASN A 361 8.29 -20.98 -38.83
N SER A 362 8.70 -22.00 -38.07
CA SER A 362 8.71 -22.06 -36.61
C SER A 362 9.92 -21.33 -36.01
N PRO A 363 9.69 -20.21 -35.31
CA PRO A 363 10.17 -19.97 -33.95
C PRO A 363 8.96 -19.81 -32.99
N PRO A 364 9.13 -19.79 -31.65
CA PRO A 364 7.99 -19.57 -30.76
C PRO A 364 7.33 -18.23 -31.09
N SER A 365 6.09 -18.27 -31.58
CA SER A 365 5.29 -17.08 -31.90
C SER A 365 4.86 -16.32 -30.64
N LEU A 366 5.02 -16.94 -29.48
CA LEU A 366 4.64 -16.41 -28.19
C LEU A 366 5.77 -16.67 -27.19
N LEU A 367 6.15 -15.63 -26.45
CA LEU A 367 7.10 -15.69 -25.36
C LEU A 367 6.56 -14.89 -24.18
N ASP A 368 6.85 -15.33 -22.96
CA ASP A 368 6.49 -14.57 -21.77
C ASP A 368 7.52 -14.74 -20.66
N THR A 369 7.55 -13.79 -19.73
CA THR A 369 8.37 -13.86 -18.52
C THR A 369 7.70 -13.09 -17.38
N PRO A 370 7.75 -13.60 -16.13
CA PRO A 370 7.29 -12.84 -14.97
C PRO A 370 8.31 -11.79 -14.56
N CYS A 371 7.85 -10.70 -13.97
CA CYS A 371 8.65 -9.75 -13.23
C CYS A 371 8.05 -9.51 -11.85
N PHE A 372 8.92 -9.20 -10.89
CA PHE A 372 8.53 -9.03 -9.49
C PHE A 372 8.78 -7.59 -9.03
N LEU A 373 7.94 -7.14 -8.13
CA LEU A 373 7.96 -5.85 -7.46
C LEU A 373 8.58 -6.01 -6.06
N PRO A 374 8.98 -4.91 -5.41
CA PRO A 374 9.59 -4.94 -4.09
C PRO A 374 8.73 -5.60 -3.00
N ASP A 375 9.38 -6.26 -2.04
CA ASP A 375 8.73 -6.73 -0.80
C ASP A 375 8.48 -5.57 0.17
N GLN A 376 7.45 -4.77 -0.13
CA GLN A 376 7.13 -3.57 0.64
C GLN A 376 6.80 -3.89 2.11
N LEU A 377 6.11 -5.01 2.36
CA LEU A 377 5.82 -5.44 3.74
C LEU A 377 7.10 -5.82 4.48
N GLY A 378 8.05 -6.48 3.81
CA GLY A 378 9.38 -6.77 4.34
C GLY A 378 10.19 -5.53 4.63
N ILE A 379 10.13 -4.53 3.77
CA ILE A 379 10.76 -3.23 4.00
C ILE A 379 10.17 -2.58 5.28
N TYR A 380 8.85 -2.58 5.44
CA TYR A 380 8.22 -2.04 6.66
C TYR A 380 8.63 -2.80 7.94
N LEU A 381 8.61 -4.13 7.90
CA LEU A 381 8.84 -4.95 9.09
C LEU A 381 10.32 -5.12 9.45
N ASN A 382 11.21 -5.21 8.46
CA ASN A 382 12.62 -5.56 8.66
C ASN A 382 13.57 -4.36 8.51
N VAL A 383 13.12 -3.26 7.91
CA VAL A 383 13.94 -2.04 7.77
C VAL A 383 13.38 -0.91 8.62
N TYR A 384 12.15 -0.45 8.33
CA TYR A 384 11.57 0.70 9.01
C TYR A 384 11.36 0.47 10.49
N LEU A 385 10.67 -0.62 10.87
CA LEU A 385 10.34 -0.87 12.27
C LEU A 385 11.60 -1.01 13.16
N PRO A 386 12.62 -1.82 12.82
CA PRO A 386 13.86 -1.89 13.60
C PRO A 386 14.60 -0.55 13.65
N PHE A 387 14.62 0.20 12.54
CA PHE A 387 15.33 1.48 12.50
C PHE A 387 14.61 2.57 13.31
N ILE A 388 13.27 2.56 13.37
CA ILE A 388 12.47 3.39 14.30
C ILE A 388 12.84 3.05 15.75
N LEU A 389 12.81 1.76 16.11
CA LEU A 389 13.12 1.31 17.47
C LEU A 389 14.54 1.70 17.87
N PHE A 390 15.52 1.48 16.99
CA PHE A 390 16.91 1.89 17.21
C PHE A 390 17.04 3.40 17.41
N SER A 391 16.39 4.20 16.56
CA SER A 391 16.43 5.67 16.63
C SER A 391 15.82 6.18 17.94
N VAL A 392 14.64 5.69 18.30
CA VAL A 392 13.93 6.06 19.53
C VAL A 392 14.75 5.70 20.77
N LEU A 393 15.31 4.48 20.83
CA LEU A 393 16.14 4.05 21.94
C LEU A 393 17.44 4.86 22.04
N SER A 394 18.07 5.19 20.90
CA SER A 394 19.28 6.00 20.85
C SER A 394 19.03 7.43 21.36
N LEU A 395 17.95 8.06 20.93
CA LEU A 395 17.56 9.40 21.39
C LEU A 395 17.17 9.41 22.87
N LEU A 396 16.47 8.38 23.33
CA LEU A 396 16.12 8.23 24.74
C LEU A 396 17.38 8.08 25.60
N ALA A 397 18.29 7.18 25.23
CA ALA A 397 19.55 6.96 25.94
C ALA A 397 20.41 8.24 26.00
N LEU A 398 20.46 8.99 24.90
CA LEU A 398 21.18 10.26 24.81
C LEU A 398 20.60 11.34 25.75
N ASN A 399 19.28 11.46 25.80
CA ASN A 399 18.60 12.40 26.70
C ASN A 399 18.72 11.99 28.18
N VAL A 400 18.68 10.69 28.48
CA VAL A 400 18.95 10.17 29.84
C VAL A 400 20.39 10.47 30.25
N TYR A 401 21.38 10.21 29.39
CA TYR A 401 22.79 10.49 29.69
C TYR A 401 23.06 11.96 30.01
N ARG A 402 22.37 12.88 29.32
CA ARG A 402 22.49 14.33 29.52
C ARG A 402 21.87 14.82 30.83
N THR A 403 20.83 14.15 31.30
CA THR A 403 20.10 14.54 32.53
C THR A 403 20.69 13.90 33.79
N LEU A 404 21.55 12.89 33.65
CA LEU A 404 22.27 12.28 34.77
C LEU A 404 23.31 13.25 35.37
N PRO A 405 23.36 13.38 36.72
CA PRO A 405 24.28 14.27 37.41
C PRO A 405 25.71 13.75 37.25
N GLY A 406 26.41 14.29 36.25
CA GLY A 406 27.77 13.89 35.85
C GLY A 406 28.05 14.09 34.36
N GLY A 407 27.02 14.21 33.53
CA GLY A 407 27.13 14.21 32.06
C GLY A 407 27.53 15.53 31.39
N ASN A 408 27.58 16.67 32.09
CA ASN A 408 27.96 17.93 31.44
C ASN A 408 28.49 18.99 32.42
N LYS A 409 29.82 19.04 32.62
CA LYS A 409 30.50 20.20 33.23
C LYS A 409 30.95 21.25 32.20
N GLN A 410 30.60 21.10 30.92
CA GLN A 410 31.18 21.91 29.84
C GLN A 410 30.25 22.92 29.18
N ALA A 411 28.96 22.97 29.52
CA ALA A 411 28.01 23.92 28.91
C ALA A 411 27.88 25.28 29.64
N GLN A 412 28.58 25.48 30.77
CA GLN A 412 28.63 26.77 31.48
C GLN A 412 30.07 27.28 31.55
N ARG A 413 30.58 27.80 30.43
CA ARG A 413 31.68 28.77 30.42
C ARG A 413 31.38 29.82 29.36
N GLN A 414 30.49 30.75 29.69
CA GLN A 414 30.63 32.11 29.17
C GLN A 414 31.57 32.86 30.13
N PRO A 415 32.51 33.68 29.64
CA PRO A 415 33.35 34.47 30.52
C PRO A 415 32.55 35.69 30.99
N GLU A 416 32.06 35.65 32.23
CA GLU A 416 31.68 36.88 32.93
C GLU A 416 32.95 37.70 33.16
N PHE A 417 33.00 38.86 32.50
CA PHE A 417 34.01 39.88 32.71
C PHE A 417 33.80 40.48 34.11
N SER A 418 34.66 40.08 35.03
CA SER A 418 34.70 40.54 36.41
C SER A 418 35.18 42.00 36.51
N LEU A 419 34.34 42.90 37.02
CA LEU A 419 34.75 44.16 37.63
C LEU A 419 34.49 44.09 39.14
N ARG A 420 35.54 44.40 39.90
CA ARG A 420 35.67 44.30 41.37
C ARG A 420 34.64 45.15 42.14
N PRO A 421 34.32 44.76 43.39
CA PRO A 421 33.51 45.58 44.28
C PRO A 421 34.39 46.55 45.09
N SER A 422 33.91 47.79 45.27
CA SER A 422 34.38 48.68 46.33
C SER A 422 33.18 49.24 47.10
N HIS A 423 33.25 49.05 48.41
CA HIS A 423 32.36 49.50 49.46
C HIS A 423 31.85 50.95 49.31
N SER A 424 30.58 51.19 49.70
CA SER A 424 30.27 52.14 50.78
C SER A 424 28.78 52.14 51.16
N PHE A 425 28.57 52.49 52.42
CA PHE A 425 27.37 52.46 53.25
C PHE A 425 26.30 53.51 52.88
N CYS A 426 25.04 53.14 53.20
CA CYS A 426 23.90 53.93 53.70
C CYS A 426 23.56 55.36 53.24
N ARG A 427 22.23 55.51 53.02
CA ARG A 427 21.27 56.53 53.49
C ARG A 427 20.73 57.59 52.50
N THR A 428 19.42 57.43 52.27
CA THR A 428 18.30 58.41 52.32
C THR A 428 18.17 59.58 51.33
N SER A 429 16.89 59.80 51.02
CA SER A 429 16.14 61.01 50.63
C SER A 429 16.13 61.48 49.17
N ASN A 430 14.90 61.45 48.63
CA ASN A 430 14.16 62.46 47.86
C ASN A 430 14.94 63.59 47.18
N ASP A 431 14.71 63.73 45.86
CA ASP A 431 14.20 64.93 45.15
C ASP A 431 14.19 64.57 43.65
N GLU A 432 13.03 64.45 43.00
CA GLU A 432 12.29 65.51 42.28
C GLU A 432 13.04 66.31 41.19
N LEU A 433 12.27 66.56 40.12
CA LEU A 433 12.30 67.69 39.17
C LEU A 433 13.03 67.52 37.81
N TYR A 434 12.25 67.32 36.73
CA TYR A 434 11.79 68.38 35.78
C TYR A 434 10.95 67.72 34.65
N ARG A 435 9.63 67.99 34.53
CA ARG A 435 8.94 69.02 33.68
C ARG A 435 9.27 68.90 32.19
N ARG A 436 8.33 68.95 31.22
CA ARG A 436 7.19 69.87 31.02
C ARG A 436 6.43 69.40 29.75
N SER A 437 5.09 69.40 29.65
CA SER A 437 4.20 70.40 28.97
C SER A 437 3.03 69.55 28.41
N LEU A 438 1.75 69.92 28.25
CA LEU A 438 1.07 71.20 28.06
C LEU A 438 -0.47 70.93 28.18
N GLU A 439 -1.22 71.85 28.81
CA GLU A 439 -2.63 72.28 28.55
C GLU A 439 -3.82 71.26 28.57
N GLN A 440 -5.08 71.54 28.97
CA GLN A 440 -5.85 72.63 29.60
C GLN A 440 -7.33 72.10 29.65
N SER A 441 -8.02 71.99 30.80
CA SER A 441 -9.12 72.87 31.30
C SER A 441 -10.30 73.05 30.31
N VAL A 442 -11.61 72.98 30.58
CA VAL A 442 -12.45 73.28 31.77
C VAL A 442 -13.93 72.92 31.47
N THR A 443 -14.75 72.95 32.52
CA THR A 443 -16.18 72.66 32.77
C THR A 443 -17.24 73.43 31.96
N GLU A 444 -18.48 72.89 31.91
CA GLU A 444 -19.73 73.67 32.16
C GLU A 444 -20.98 72.79 32.40
N ASP A 445 -21.91 73.33 33.19
CA ASP A 445 -23.14 72.77 33.81
C ASP A 445 -24.35 72.61 32.86
N THR A 446 -25.33 71.75 33.21
CA THR A 446 -26.74 72.08 33.61
C THR A 446 -27.76 70.92 33.45
N ASP A 447 -28.48 70.68 34.56
CA ASP A 447 -29.92 70.36 34.78
C ASP A 447 -30.74 69.21 34.12
N GLU A 448 -31.69 68.75 34.97
CA GLU A 448 -32.95 67.99 34.76
C GLU A 448 -32.95 66.43 34.85
N ASP A 449 -33.80 65.93 35.76
CA ASP A 449 -34.26 64.55 36.03
C ASP A 449 -35.80 64.53 35.72
N PRO A 450 -36.55 63.43 35.39
CA PRO A 450 -36.62 62.23 36.25
C PRO A 450 -37.08 60.86 35.63
N MET A 451 -37.04 59.83 36.51
CA MET A 451 -37.95 58.65 36.66
C MET A 451 -37.71 57.27 35.96
N LEU A 452 -37.49 56.27 36.86
CA LEU A 452 -38.04 54.88 36.95
C LEU A 452 -37.58 53.82 35.90
N LEU A 453 -37.29 52.53 36.18
CA LEU A 453 -37.45 51.61 37.33
C LEU A 453 -36.49 50.38 37.15
N LEU A 454 -35.76 50.02 38.24
CA LEU A 454 -35.49 48.71 38.91
C LEU A 454 -35.75 47.33 38.23
N PRO A 455 -35.31 46.16 38.81
CA PRO A 455 -34.37 45.85 39.92
C PRO A 455 -33.36 44.71 39.51
N VAL A 456 -32.47 44.07 40.30
CA VAL A 456 -32.52 43.47 41.66
C VAL A 456 -31.10 43.23 42.22
N THR A 457 -31.06 43.31 43.56
CA THR A 457 -30.03 43.27 44.60
C THR A 457 -29.23 41.97 44.84
N LYS A 458 -28.08 42.15 45.51
CA LYS A 458 -27.24 41.15 46.21
C LYS A 458 -26.76 41.73 47.57
N SER A 459 -26.19 40.86 48.43
CA SER A 459 -25.54 41.04 49.76
C SER A 459 -26.40 40.57 50.96
N THR A 460 -25.90 39.94 52.04
CA THR A 460 -24.69 40.22 52.86
C THR A 460 -24.31 39.01 53.79
N GLU A 461 -23.03 38.98 54.23
CA GLU A 461 -22.31 38.23 55.31
C GLU A 461 -22.91 38.35 56.76
N PRO A 462 -22.38 37.77 57.90
CA PRO A 462 -20.97 37.43 58.28
C PRO A 462 -20.65 36.20 59.22
N ALA A 463 -19.35 36.06 59.54
CA ALA A 463 -18.51 35.03 60.25
C ALA A 463 -18.78 34.77 61.78
N PRO A 464 -17.97 34.05 62.64
CA PRO A 464 -16.59 33.48 62.51
C PRO A 464 -16.16 32.18 63.30
N SER A 465 -14.88 31.78 63.11
CA SER A 465 -13.98 30.92 63.94
C SER A 465 -14.11 29.37 63.78
N SER A 466 -13.07 28.51 63.83
CA SER A 466 -11.72 28.58 64.38
C SER A 466 -10.76 27.50 63.77
N LYS A 467 -9.47 27.88 63.66
CA LYS A 467 -8.18 27.13 63.71
C LYS A 467 -8.10 25.65 63.24
N LEU A 468 -7.38 25.47 62.11
CA LEU A 468 -6.73 24.24 61.65
C LEU A 468 -5.29 24.12 62.18
N ARG A 469 -4.92 22.92 62.68
CA ARG A 469 -3.53 22.44 62.65
C ARG A 469 -3.47 20.90 62.55
N GLY A 470 -3.07 20.43 61.36
CA GLY A 470 -2.12 19.34 61.12
C GLY A 470 -2.46 17.88 61.49
N ARG A 471 -2.67 17.04 60.45
CA ARG A 471 -2.06 15.70 60.37
C ARG A 471 -2.06 15.20 58.92
N SER A 472 -0.87 15.08 58.31
CA SER A 472 -0.66 14.43 57.01
C SER A 472 -0.58 12.91 57.20
N SER A 473 -1.37 12.20 56.40
CA SER A 473 -1.32 10.74 56.22
C SER A 473 -0.30 10.43 55.11
N SER A 474 0.66 9.56 55.38
CA SER A 474 1.58 9.02 54.36
C SER A 474 0.97 7.76 53.74
N SER A 475 0.65 7.78 52.44
CA SER A 475 0.29 6.58 51.69
C SER A 475 1.54 5.82 51.25
N SER A 476 1.82 4.65 51.85
CA SER A 476 2.81 3.71 51.33
C SER A 476 2.16 2.77 50.32
N ASN A 477 2.57 2.82 49.05
CA ASN A 477 2.12 1.87 48.02
C ASN A 477 2.84 0.54 48.18
N SER A 478 2.18 -0.46 48.77
CA SER A 478 2.66 -1.85 48.82
C SER A 478 1.72 -2.75 48.05
N TRP A 479 2.29 -3.60 47.19
CA TRP A 479 1.53 -4.55 46.36
C TRP A 479 1.95 -5.96 46.73
N ALA A 480 0.96 -6.84 46.90
CA ALA A 480 1.18 -8.25 47.19
C ALA A 480 0.58 -9.12 46.09
N PHE A 481 1.32 -10.13 45.66
CA PHE A 481 0.89 -11.10 44.66
C PHE A 481 1.33 -12.51 45.07
N TYR A 482 0.69 -13.52 44.48
CA TYR A 482 1.02 -14.92 44.75
C TYR A 482 1.87 -15.49 43.61
N LEU A 483 2.96 -16.15 43.96
CA LEU A 483 3.80 -16.89 43.03
C LEU A 483 4.08 -18.27 43.64
N LEU A 484 3.73 -19.34 42.90
CA LEU A 484 3.89 -20.74 43.33
C LEU A 484 3.26 -21.02 44.72
N GLY A 485 2.02 -20.57 44.91
CA GLY A 485 1.25 -20.85 46.13
C GLY A 485 1.69 -20.09 47.39
N ARG A 486 2.71 -19.22 47.31
CA ARG A 486 3.13 -18.36 48.44
C ARG A 486 2.92 -16.88 48.14
N ARG A 487 2.39 -16.14 49.12
CA ARG A 487 2.18 -14.69 49.05
C ARG A 487 3.52 -13.97 49.18
N ARG A 488 3.86 -13.13 48.20
CA ARG A 488 5.03 -12.25 48.21
C ARG A 488 4.56 -10.79 48.20
N ARG A 489 5.29 -9.89 48.85
CA ARG A 489 5.00 -8.46 48.91
C ARG A 489 6.23 -7.67 48.45
N ILE A 490 6.01 -6.70 47.58
CA ILE A 490 7.03 -5.72 47.18
C ILE A 490 6.62 -4.36 47.75
N SER A 491 7.53 -3.74 48.50
CA SER A 491 7.39 -2.37 49.00
C SER A 491 8.52 -1.52 48.41
N LEU A 492 8.17 -0.49 47.65
CA LEU A 492 9.13 0.50 47.16
C LEU A 492 9.21 1.64 48.17
N SER A 493 10.32 1.75 48.90
CA SER A 493 10.63 2.93 49.71
C SER A 493 11.38 3.95 48.86
N LEU A 494 10.72 5.06 48.52
CA LEU A 494 11.35 6.21 47.88
C LEU A 494 12.05 7.08 48.94
N PRO A 495 13.35 7.40 48.80
CA PRO A 495 14.00 8.39 49.65
C PRO A 495 13.45 9.79 49.34
N CYS A 496 13.14 10.55 50.39
CA CYS A 496 12.70 11.94 50.32
C CYS A 496 13.67 12.83 49.53
N SER A 497 13.26 13.25 48.33
CA SER A 497 13.61 14.54 47.71
C SER A 497 12.69 14.76 46.50
N MET A 498 11.49 15.31 46.74
CA MET A 498 10.43 15.41 45.73
C MET A 498 10.31 16.79 45.06
N ALA A 499 11.21 17.74 45.31
CA ALA A 499 11.17 19.04 44.62
C ALA A 499 11.89 19.05 43.26
N ASN A 500 12.92 18.21 43.07
CA ASN A 500 13.79 18.27 41.89
C ASN A 500 13.52 17.20 40.81
N ARG A 501 12.65 16.21 41.07
CA ARG A 501 12.34 15.15 40.09
C ARG A 501 11.40 15.63 38.98
N GLY A 502 10.36 16.41 39.31
CA GLY A 502 9.39 16.88 38.32
C GLY A 502 10.00 17.78 37.24
N VAL A 503 10.97 18.64 37.61
CA VAL A 503 11.65 19.54 36.66
C VAL A 503 12.62 18.77 35.74
N HIS A 504 13.31 17.75 36.26
CA HIS A 504 14.20 16.90 35.46
C HIS A 504 13.43 15.97 34.50
N GLU A 505 12.29 15.42 34.91
CA GLU A 505 11.46 14.56 34.05
C GLU A 505 10.79 15.35 32.92
N VAL A 506 10.29 16.55 33.21
CA VAL A 506 9.74 17.46 32.18
C VAL A 506 10.83 17.91 31.21
N GLY A 507 12.05 18.18 31.70
CA GLY A 507 13.20 18.51 30.87
C GLY A 507 13.65 17.35 29.96
N LEU A 508 13.66 16.11 30.48
CA LEU A 508 13.99 14.91 29.73
C LEU A 508 12.97 14.65 28.61
N LEU A 509 11.69 14.67 28.94
CA LEU A 509 10.62 14.40 27.98
C LEU A 509 10.59 15.47 26.89
N ARG A 510 10.72 16.74 27.26
CA ARG A 510 10.76 17.85 26.30
C ARG A 510 11.97 17.76 25.37
N GLY A 511 13.16 17.45 25.90
CA GLY A 511 14.37 17.25 25.10
C GLY A 511 14.26 16.06 24.15
N PHE A 512 13.76 14.93 24.64
CA PHE A 512 13.51 13.74 23.84
C PHE A 512 12.51 13.98 22.71
N LEU A 513 11.37 14.62 22.99
CA LEU A 513 10.36 14.92 21.97
C LEU A 513 10.89 15.94 20.93
N SER A 514 11.68 16.92 21.36
CA SER A 514 12.36 17.85 20.44
C SER A 514 13.32 17.12 19.51
N ASP A 515 14.16 16.24 20.05
CA ASP A 515 15.10 15.46 19.25
C ASP A 515 14.39 14.51 18.28
N VAL A 516 13.29 13.88 18.70
CA VAL A 516 12.46 13.03 17.83
C VAL A 516 11.89 13.86 16.68
N ALA A 517 11.34 15.03 16.97
CA ALA A 517 10.82 15.93 15.94
C ALA A 517 11.94 16.38 14.97
N ASP A 518 13.11 16.75 15.51
CA ASP A 518 14.28 17.18 14.74
C ASP A 518 14.86 16.10 13.82
N VAL A 519 14.76 14.83 14.20
CA VAL A 519 15.15 13.70 13.36
C VAL A 519 14.06 13.36 12.35
N ALA A 520 12.78 13.44 12.73
CA ALA A 520 11.67 12.94 11.93
C ALA A 520 11.20 13.88 10.81
N TRP A 521 11.23 15.21 11.01
CA TRP A 521 10.64 16.11 10.02
C TRP A 521 11.35 16.07 8.63
N PRO A 522 12.70 15.98 8.52
CA PRO A 522 13.34 15.95 7.21
C PRO A 522 13.02 14.71 6.36
N PRO A 523 13.14 13.46 6.86
CA PRO A 523 12.78 12.28 6.08
C PRO A 523 11.28 12.23 5.78
N LEU A 524 10.41 12.76 6.65
CA LEU A 524 8.97 12.88 6.35
C LEU A 524 8.72 13.87 5.22
N LEU A 525 9.43 15.00 5.18
CA LEU A 525 9.36 15.93 4.06
C LEU A 525 9.82 15.28 2.76
N VAL A 526 10.94 14.54 2.79
CA VAL A 526 11.45 13.79 1.63
C VAL A 526 10.44 12.73 1.18
N PHE A 527 9.83 11.98 2.11
CA PHE A 527 8.77 11.03 1.80
C PHE A 527 7.58 11.70 1.11
N CYS A 528 7.11 12.83 1.65
CA CYS A 528 5.99 13.59 1.08
C CYS A 528 6.31 14.10 -0.33
N ILE A 529 7.54 14.61 -0.55
CA ILE A 529 7.98 15.05 -1.89
C ILE A 529 8.04 13.84 -2.84
N ALA A 530 8.62 12.72 -2.43
CA ALA A 530 8.68 11.50 -3.24
C ALA A 530 7.28 10.97 -3.60
N ALA A 531 6.37 10.92 -2.63
CA ALA A 531 4.98 10.55 -2.84
C ALA A 531 4.26 11.53 -3.80
N TRP A 532 4.51 12.83 -3.65
CA TRP A 532 3.97 13.85 -4.56
C TRP A 532 4.50 13.70 -5.99
N CYS A 533 5.80 13.44 -6.17
CA CYS A 533 6.39 13.22 -7.49
C CYS A 533 5.74 12.02 -8.19
N THR A 534 5.59 10.90 -7.49
CA THR A 534 4.99 9.67 -8.06
C THR A 534 3.51 9.86 -8.45
N THR A 535 2.82 10.80 -7.81
CA THR A 535 1.40 11.10 -8.10
C THR A 535 1.25 12.09 -9.25
N HIS A 536 2.11 13.11 -9.37
CA HIS A 536 1.88 14.24 -10.27
C HIS A 536 2.82 14.33 -11.47
N VAL A 537 4.00 13.70 -11.42
CA VAL A 537 4.96 13.74 -12.53
C VAL A 537 4.60 12.63 -13.52
N MET A 538 4.41 13.00 -14.78
CA MET A 538 4.21 12.05 -15.88
C MET A 538 5.49 11.24 -16.12
N PRO A 539 5.39 9.99 -16.61
CA PRO A 539 6.53 9.34 -17.24
C PRO A 539 7.05 10.25 -18.38
N TRP A 540 8.36 10.49 -18.42
CA TRP A 540 9.01 11.30 -19.47
C TRP A 540 9.21 10.50 -20.75
#